data_AF-A0A7R9VCL1-F1
#
_entry.id   AF-A0A7R9VCL1-F1
#
_cell.length_a   1.000
_cell.length_b   1.000
_cell.length_c   1.000
_cell.angle_alpha   90.00
_cell.angle_beta   90.00
_cell.angle_gamma   90.00
#
_symmetry.space_group_name_H-M   'P 1'
#
loop_
_entity.id
_entity.type
_entity.pdbx_description
1 polymer ?
#
loop_
_entity_poly.entity_id
_entity_poly.type
_entity_poly.pdbx_seq_one_letter_code
_entity_poly.pdbx_strand_id
1 'polypeptide(L)'
;ARLLVKVMTVLRNHRSRSGVFRGKDGLITPRDLLRWAERGAATKAELAAEGFMLLAERLRNEEEREVVRDILAEVIKADFDCDMIYYGSNSEARRELDAVARRSREKADEVSGLSALSIAPTKSMLRLLTLVRRCVAKKEPVLLVGETGCGKTTVIQ
;
A
#
# COMPACT_ATOMS: atom_id res chain seq x y z
N ALA A 1 -10.38 -18.13 -2.59
CA ALA A 1 -9.90 -18.47 -3.95
C ALA A 1 -10.80 -17.92 -5.08
N ARG A 2 -12.09 -18.29 -5.19
CA ARG A 2 -12.94 -17.91 -6.34
C ARG A 2 -13.09 -16.39 -6.58
N LEU A 3 -13.17 -15.59 -5.51
CA LEU A 3 -13.26 -14.13 -5.59
C LEU A 3 -12.01 -13.48 -6.21
N LEU A 4 -10.82 -13.86 -5.75
CA LEU A 4 -9.53 -13.37 -6.25
C LEU A 4 -9.38 -13.62 -7.76
N VAL A 5 -9.73 -14.83 -8.20
CA VAL A 5 -9.70 -15.20 -9.63
C VAL A 5 -10.71 -14.36 -10.41
N LYS A 6 -11.93 -14.17 -9.88
CA LYS A 6 -12.94 -13.32 -10.52
C LYS A 6 -12.44 -11.89 -10.69
N VAL A 7 -11.84 -11.28 -9.66
CA VAL A 7 -11.24 -9.94 -9.73
C VAL A 7 -10.19 -9.88 -10.84
N MET A 8 -9.24 -10.84 -10.88
CA MET A 8 -8.22 -10.89 -11.92
C MET A 8 -8.83 -10.98 -13.33
N THR A 9 -9.86 -11.81 -13.53
CA THR A 9 -10.53 -11.95 -14.82
C THR A 9 -11.22 -10.65 -15.24
N VAL A 10 -11.92 -9.99 -14.32
CA VAL A 10 -12.60 -8.72 -14.59
C VAL A 10 -11.59 -7.63 -14.94
N LEU A 11 -10.51 -7.48 -14.17
CA LEU A 11 -9.46 -6.50 -14.43
C LEU A 11 -8.75 -6.75 -15.78
N ARG A 12 -8.48 -8.01 -16.12
CA ARG A 12 -7.90 -8.38 -17.43
C ARG A 12 -8.83 -8.05 -18.59
N ASN A 13 -10.13 -8.31 -18.43
CA ASN A 13 -11.14 -7.98 -19.45
C ASN A 13 -11.35 -6.47 -19.60
N HIS A 14 -11.33 -5.72 -18.49
CA HIS A 14 -11.43 -4.27 -18.54
C HIS A 14 -10.24 -3.67 -19.29
N ARG A 15 -9.03 -4.19 -19.04
CA ARG A 15 -7.81 -3.79 -19.75
C ARG A 15 -7.86 -4.09 -21.25
N SER A 16 -8.31 -5.28 -21.65
CA SER A 16 -8.35 -5.65 -23.08
C SER A 16 -9.31 -4.78 -23.88
N ARG A 17 -10.38 -4.29 -23.26
CA ARG A 17 -11.41 -3.46 -23.92
C ARG A 17 -11.09 -1.98 -23.93
N SER A 18 -10.52 -1.45 -22.85
CA SER A 18 -10.30 0.00 -22.68
C SER A 18 -9.01 0.49 -23.32
N GLY A 19 -8.00 -0.39 -23.49
CA GLY A 19 -6.67 0.02 -23.94
C GLY A 19 -5.96 0.98 -22.98
N VAL A 20 -6.55 1.25 -21.80
CA VAL A 20 -6.11 2.24 -20.81
C VAL A 20 -4.76 1.86 -20.21
N PHE A 21 -4.50 0.57 -20.01
CA PHE A 21 -3.23 0.08 -19.45
C PHE A 21 -2.15 -0.17 -20.52
N ARG A 22 -1.61 0.92 -21.09
CA ARG A 22 -0.47 0.84 -22.03
C ARG A 22 0.86 0.67 -21.28
N GLY A 23 1.11 -0.54 -20.77
CA GLY A 23 2.37 -0.85 -20.10
C GLY A 23 2.48 -2.31 -19.61
N LYS A 24 3.72 -2.76 -19.39
CA LYS A 24 4.04 -4.06 -18.76
C LYS A 24 3.66 -4.08 -17.27
N ASP A 25 3.64 -2.91 -16.61
CA ASP A 25 3.45 -2.76 -15.17
C ASP A 25 2.00 -2.96 -14.69
N GLY A 26 1.02 -2.93 -15.60
CA GLY A 26 -0.41 -3.14 -15.30
C GLY A 26 -0.93 -4.56 -15.50
N LEU A 27 -0.04 -5.56 -15.64
CA LEU A 27 -0.44 -6.97 -15.81
C LEU A 27 -0.55 -7.67 -14.46
N ILE A 28 -1.77 -8.05 -14.09
CA ILE A 28 -2.03 -8.86 -12.89
C ILE A 28 -1.62 -10.31 -13.16
N THR A 29 -0.75 -10.82 -12.29
CA THR A 29 -0.20 -12.18 -12.39
C THR A 29 -0.81 -13.11 -11.34
N PRO A 30 -0.79 -14.44 -11.54
CA PRO A 30 -1.17 -15.39 -10.50
C PRO A 30 -0.37 -15.24 -9.21
N ARG A 31 0.89 -14.76 -9.29
CA ARG A 31 1.72 -14.47 -8.11
C ARG A 31 1.13 -13.36 -7.24
N ASP A 32 0.53 -12.35 -7.86
CA ASP A 32 -0.14 -11.28 -7.12
C ASP A 32 -1.36 -11.83 -6.36
N LEU A 33 -2.10 -12.79 -6.95
CA LEU A 33 -3.20 -13.48 -6.27
C LEU A 33 -2.73 -14.35 -5.11
N LEU A 34 -1.57 -15.02 -5.24
CA LEU A 34 -0.99 -15.81 -4.15
C LEU A 34 -0.61 -14.91 -2.98
N ARG A 35 0.13 -13.82 -3.24
CA ARG A 35 0.46 -12.83 -2.20
C ARG A 35 -0.80 -12.28 -1.54
N TRP A 36 -1.79 -11.89 -2.34
CA TRP A 36 -3.05 -11.36 -1.81
C TRP A 36 -3.77 -12.37 -0.92
N ALA A 37 -3.78 -13.66 -1.28
CA ALA A 37 -4.33 -14.72 -0.44
C ALA A 37 -3.55 -14.92 0.87
N GLU A 38 -2.21 -14.87 0.81
CA GLU A 38 -1.31 -15.04 1.97
C GLU A 38 -1.37 -13.89 2.97
N ARG A 39 -1.91 -12.72 2.57
CA ARG A 39 -2.14 -11.62 3.51
C ARG A 39 -3.19 -11.93 4.57
N GLY A 40 -4.10 -12.88 4.32
CA GLY A 40 -4.98 -13.43 5.35
C GLY A 40 -5.97 -12.42 5.93
N ALA A 41 -6.68 -11.69 5.06
CA ALA A 41 -7.71 -10.74 5.47
C ALA A 41 -8.86 -11.43 6.23
N ALA A 42 -9.28 -10.86 7.37
CA ALA A 42 -10.36 -11.38 8.19
C ALA A 42 -11.74 -10.92 7.66
N THR A 43 -11.79 -9.74 7.05
CA THR A 43 -13.04 -9.16 6.51
C THR A 43 -12.97 -8.96 4.99
N LYS A 44 -14.14 -8.78 4.36
CA LYS A 44 -14.20 -8.44 2.93
C LYS A 44 -13.62 -7.06 2.63
N ALA A 45 -13.80 -6.09 3.52
CA ALA A 45 -13.23 -4.75 3.39
C ALA A 45 -11.70 -4.81 3.47
N GLU A 46 -11.16 -5.56 4.43
CA GLU A 46 -9.71 -5.84 4.50
C GLU A 46 -9.22 -6.56 3.25
N LEU A 47 -9.96 -7.55 2.74
CA LEU A 47 -9.59 -8.25 1.52
C LEU A 47 -9.50 -7.27 0.34
N ALA A 48 -10.47 -6.38 0.19
CA ALA A 48 -10.47 -5.37 -0.86
C ALA A 48 -9.32 -4.36 -0.71
N ALA A 49 -9.07 -3.88 0.52
CA ALA A 49 -7.95 -3.00 0.85
C ALA A 49 -6.59 -3.62 0.52
N GLU A 50 -6.37 -4.89 0.90
CA GLU A 50 -5.13 -5.61 0.58
C GLU A 50 -4.93 -5.79 -0.92
N GLY A 51 -6.02 -6.07 -1.65
CA GLY A 51 -6.01 -6.17 -3.10
C GLY A 51 -5.62 -4.85 -3.75
N PHE A 52 -6.18 -3.74 -3.26
CA PHE A 52 -5.83 -2.41 -3.73
C PHE A 52 -4.36 -2.09 -3.49
N MET A 53 -3.86 -2.33 -2.27
CA MET A 53 -2.45 -2.11 -1.91
C MET A 53 -1.47 -2.92 -2.74
N LEU A 54 -1.85 -4.11 -3.23
CA LEU A 54 -1.00 -4.96 -4.06
C LEU A 54 -1.07 -4.62 -5.56
N LEU A 55 -2.27 -4.30 -6.04
CA LEU A 55 -2.56 -4.18 -7.46
C LEU A 55 -2.52 -2.74 -7.94
N ALA A 56 -3.16 -1.83 -7.21
CA ALA A 56 -3.30 -0.42 -7.61
C ALA A 56 -2.02 0.38 -7.33
N GLU A 57 -1.32 0.13 -6.22
CA GLU A 57 -0.12 0.88 -5.82
C GLU A 57 1.06 0.79 -6.79
N ARG A 58 1.03 -0.19 -7.70
CA ARG A 58 2.03 -0.37 -8.76
C ARG A 58 1.73 0.47 -10.00
N LEU A 59 0.52 1.01 -10.09
CA LEU A 59 0.05 1.79 -11.23
C LEU A 59 0.45 3.25 -11.04
N ARG A 60 1.01 3.82 -12.10
CA ARG A 60 1.48 5.22 -12.11
C ARG A 60 0.34 6.20 -12.39
N ASN A 61 -0.69 5.77 -13.13
CA ASN A 61 -1.85 6.58 -13.45
C ASN A 61 -2.87 6.50 -12.29
N GLU A 62 -3.38 7.65 -11.83
CA GLU A 62 -4.43 7.72 -10.80
C GLU A 62 -5.76 7.17 -11.32
N GLU A 63 -6.15 7.45 -12.57
CA GLU A 63 -7.39 6.96 -13.17
C GLU A 63 -7.43 5.42 -13.19
N GLU A 64 -6.30 4.79 -13.48
CA GLU A 64 -6.17 3.34 -13.45
C GLU A 64 -6.32 2.77 -12.03
N ARG A 65 -5.83 3.50 -11.01
CA ARG A 65 -5.98 3.11 -9.60
C ARG A 65 -7.44 3.17 -9.17
N GLU A 66 -8.14 4.22 -9.57
CA GLU A 66 -9.58 4.38 -9.32
C GLU A 66 -10.38 3.23 -9.93
N VAL A 67 -10.09 2.87 -11.18
CA VAL A 67 -10.71 1.71 -11.84
C VAL A 67 -10.47 0.40 -11.06
N VAL A 68 -9.25 0.18 -10.56
CA VAL A 68 -8.95 -1.00 -9.72
C VAL A 68 -9.75 -0.97 -8.43
N ARG A 69 -9.87 0.19 -7.77
CA ARG A 69 -10.68 0.34 -6.55
C ARG A 69 -12.13 -0.03 -6.81
N ASP A 70 -12.73 0.52 -7.86
CA ASP A 70 -14.14 0.33 -8.16
C ASP A 70 -14.45 -1.14 -8.47
N ILE A 71 -13.60 -1.80 -9.26
CA ILE A 71 -13.73 -3.23 -9.56
C ILE A 71 -13.57 -4.09 -8.30
N LEU A 72 -12.64 -3.73 -7.40
CA LEU A 72 -12.48 -4.44 -6.13
C LEU A 72 -13.73 -4.31 -5.26
N ALA A 73 -14.25 -3.10 -5.10
CA ALA A 73 -15.44 -2.81 -4.31
C ALA A 73 -16.67 -3.56 -4.85
N GLU A 74 -16.86 -3.54 -6.18
CA GLU A 74 -17.97 -4.21 -6.85
C GLU A 74 -17.89 -5.74 -6.73
N VAL A 75 -16.73 -6.33 -7.05
CA VAL A 75 -16.60 -7.79 -7.12
C VAL A 75 -16.58 -8.42 -5.72
N ILE A 76 -15.92 -7.79 -4.76
CA ILE A 76 -15.82 -8.26 -3.37
C ILE A 76 -17.10 -7.92 -2.59
N LYS A 77 -17.87 -6.93 -3.06
CA LYS A 77 -19.06 -6.39 -2.40
C LYS A 77 -18.72 -5.85 -1.01
N ALA A 78 -17.68 -5.03 -0.94
CA ALA A 78 -17.26 -4.36 0.28
C ALA A 78 -16.61 -3.02 -0.08
N ASP A 79 -17.02 -1.97 0.62
CA ASP A 79 -16.40 -0.67 0.50
C ASP A 79 -15.15 -0.58 1.38
N PHE A 80 -14.19 0.23 0.96
CA PHE A 80 -12.96 0.49 1.70
C PHE A 80 -12.41 1.87 1.33
N ASP A 81 -12.01 2.61 2.36
CA ASP A 81 -11.52 3.97 2.20
C ASP A 81 -9.98 3.99 2.26
N CYS A 82 -9.35 4.20 1.10
CA CYS A 82 -7.90 4.30 0.97
C CYS A 82 -7.31 5.48 1.77
N ASP A 83 -8.03 6.61 1.83
CA ASP A 83 -7.57 7.79 2.58
C ASP A 83 -7.60 7.50 4.07
N MET A 84 -8.62 6.80 4.56
CA MET A 84 -8.65 6.36 5.96
C MET A 84 -7.53 5.35 6.26
N ILE A 85 -7.26 4.41 5.34
CA ILE A 85 -6.22 3.40 5.49
C ILE A 85 -4.82 4.04 5.57
N TYR A 86 -4.51 4.99 4.69
CA TYR A 86 -3.18 5.59 4.61
C TYR A 86 -2.99 6.82 5.51
N TYR A 87 -4.01 7.68 5.59
CA TYR A 87 -3.91 9.02 6.19
C TYR A 87 -4.81 9.22 7.40
N GLY A 88 -5.64 8.23 7.75
CA GLY A 88 -6.45 8.29 8.96
C GLY A 88 -5.60 8.48 10.22
N SER A 89 -6.18 9.10 11.25
CA SER A 89 -5.49 9.38 12.52
C SER A 89 -4.95 8.11 13.19
N ASN A 90 -5.53 6.95 12.90
CA ASN A 90 -5.12 5.65 13.40
C ASN A 90 -4.48 4.74 12.33
N SER A 91 -3.97 5.32 11.23
CA SER A 91 -3.30 4.55 10.18
C SER A 91 -2.07 3.82 10.72
N GLU A 92 -1.70 2.72 10.07
CA GLU A 92 -0.51 1.94 10.45
C GLU A 92 0.75 2.79 10.46
N ALA A 93 0.97 3.60 9.42
CA ALA A 93 2.11 4.50 9.35
C ALA A 93 2.14 5.52 10.50
N ARG A 94 0.97 6.08 10.88
CA ARG A 94 0.93 7.07 11.96
C ARG A 94 1.26 6.45 13.31
N ARG A 95 0.72 5.27 13.60
CA ARG A 95 1.03 4.52 14.82
C ARG A 95 2.51 4.19 14.93
N GLU A 96 3.13 3.78 13.83
CA GLU A 96 4.57 3.48 13.80
C GLU A 96 5.43 4.74 14.00
N LEU A 97 5.09 5.85 13.34
CA LEU A 97 5.77 7.13 13.54
C LEU A 97 5.66 7.61 15.00
N ASP A 98 4.46 7.52 15.60
CA ASP A 98 4.24 7.89 16.99
C ASP A 98 5.05 6.99 17.94
N ALA A 99 5.12 5.68 17.66
CA ALA A 99 5.92 4.74 18.45
C ALA A 99 7.44 5.00 18.33
N VAL A 100 7.93 5.39 17.15
CA VAL A 100 9.33 5.79 16.96
C VAL A 100 9.63 7.11 17.67
N ALA A 101 8.72 8.09 17.59
CA ALA A 101 8.86 9.39 18.25
C ALA A 101 8.83 9.28 19.78
N ARG A 102 8.10 8.30 20.33
CA ARG A 102 8.12 7.97 21.77
C ARG A 102 9.46 7.33 22.17
N ARG A 103 9.88 6.27 21.48
CA ARG A 103 11.16 5.59 21.73
C ARG A 103 12.37 6.52 21.62
N SER A 104 12.32 7.48 20.70
CA SER A 104 13.39 8.44 20.51
C SER A 104 13.45 9.49 21.61
N ARG A 105 12.29 9.92 22.15
CA ARG A 105 12.23 10.78 23.33
C ARG A 105 12.78 10.08 24.57
N GLU A 106 12.44 8.81 24.75
CA GLU A 106 12.96 7.98 25.84
C GLU A 106 14.49 7.79 25.76
N LYS A 107 15.06 7.68 24.55
CA LYS A 107 16.52 7.58 24.33
C LYS A 107 17.27 8.91 24.34
N ALA A 108 16.59 10.03 24.04
CA ALA A 108 17.21 11.36 24.02
C ALA A 108 17.59 11.87 25.42
N ASP A 109 16.98 11.33 26.47
CA ASP A 109 17.40 11.59 27.86
C ASP A 109 18.76 10.95 28.23
N GLU A 110 19.28 10.00 27.43
CA GLU A 110 20.59 9.35 27.68
C GLU A 110 21.74 9.82 26.77
N VAL A 111 21.47 10.33 25.56
CA VAL A 111 22.52 10.76 24.62
C VAL A 111 22.12 12.04 23.89
N SER A 112 22.65 13.17 24.37
CA SER A 112 22.57 14.47 23.72
C SER A 112 23.05 14.40 22.25
N GLY A 113 22.16 14.66 21.29
CA GLY A 113 22.60 15.23 20.01
C GLY A 113 22.02 14.68 18.70
N LEU A 114 21.25 13.59 18.66
CA LEU A 114 20.48 13.24 17.46
C LEU A 114 19.00 13.45 17.71
N SER A 115 18.53 14.66 17.40
CA SER A 115 17.11 14.99 17.29
C SER A 115 16.45 14.05 16.29
N ALA A 116 15.87 12.97 16.81
CA ALA A 116 15.21 11.96 16.01
C ALA A 116 14.03 12.60 15.26
N LEU A 117 14.18 12.68 13.94
CA LEU A 117 13.11 12.82 12.97
C LEU A 117 12.17 14.03 13.22
N SER A 118 12.70 15.24 13.03
CA SER A 118 11.90 16.44 12.75
C SER A 118 11.26 16.44 11.35
N ILE A 119 11.09 15.25 10.75
CA ILE A 119 10.52 15.11 9.41
C ILE A 119 9.01 15.12 9.55
N ALA A 120 8.41 16.26 9.17
CA ALA A 120 6.96 16.37 9.09
C ALA A 120 6.41 15.29 8.14
N PRO A 121 5.51 14.41 8.60
CA PRO A 121 5.05 13.30 7.78
C PRO A 121 4.16 13.80 6.63
N THR A 122 4.63 13.63 5.40
CA THR A 122 3.86 13.91 4.19
C THR A 122 2.91 12.77 3.87
N LYS A 123 1.86 13.03 3.08
CA LYS A 123 0.95 11.97 2.59
C LYS A 123 1.72 10.85 1.89
N SER A 124 2.61 11.20 0.97
CA SER A 124 3.42 10.22 0.25
C SER A 124 4.25 9.32 1.18
N MET A 125 4.80 9.89 2.26
CA MET A 125 5.56 9.14 3.26
C MET A 125 4.67 8.18 4.06
N LEU A 126 3.48 8.62 4.49
CA LEU A 126 2.53 7.77 5.22
C LEU A 126 2.04 6.59 4.38
N ARG A 127 1.72 6.84 3.11
CA ARG A 127 1.34 5.79 2.16
C ARG A 127 2.49 4.80 1.96
N LEU A 128 3.70 5.30 1.67
CA LEU A 128 4.87 4.45 1.44
C LEU A 128 5.23 3.61 2.68
N LEU A 129 5.22 4.22 3.86
CA LEU A 129 5.52 3.53 5.13
C LEU A 129 4.51 2.41 5.40
N THR A 130 3.22 2.65 5.16
CA THR A 130 2.17 1.63 5.30
C THR A 130 2.45 0.42 4.39
N LEU A 131 2.76 0.66 3.11
CA LEU A 131 3.04 -0.40 2.15
C LEU A 131 4.29 -1.20 2.51
N VAL A 132 5.39 -0.50 2.83
CA VAL A 132 6.66 -1.14 3.20
C VAL A 132 6.48 -1.97 4.47
N ARG A 133 5.81 -1.42 5.49
CA ARG A 133 5.57 -2.10 6.76
C ARG A 133 4.81 -3.41 6.58
N ARG A 134 3.81 -3.42 5.69
CA ARG A 134 3.01 -4.61 5.34
C ARG A 134 3.84 -5.64 4.60
N CYS A 135 4.65 -5.24 3.62
CA CYS A 135 5.58 -6.14 2.94
C CYS A 135 6.57 -6.78 3.93
N VAL A 136 7.13 -6.00 4.85
CA VAL A 136 8.05 -6.49 5.90
C VAL A 136 7.35 -7.49 6.82
N ALA A 137 6.13 -7.19 7.30
CA ALA A 137 5.35 -8.10 8.14
C ALA A 137 5.09 -9.46 7.45
N LYS A 138 4.89 -9.44 6.13
CA LYS A 138 4.58 -10.62 5.32
C LYS A 138 5.81 -11.26 4.68
N LYS A 139 7.02 -10.74 4.96
CA LYS A 139 8.29 -11.19 4.35
C LYS A 139 8.24 -11.17 2.82
N GLU A 140 7.53 -10.20 2.24
CA GLU A 140 7.40 -10.00 0.80
C GLU A 140 8.57 -9.15 0.28
N PRO A 141 9.22 -9.52 -0.85
CA PRO A 141 10.24 -8.68 -1.45
C PRO A 141 9.62 -7.38 -1.98
N VAL A 142 10.16 -6.24 -1.55
CA VAL A 142 9.72 -4.90 -1.94
C VAL A 142 10.79 -4.20 -2.77
N LEU A 143 10.38 -3.52 -3.84
CA LEU A 143 11.25 -2.69 -4.67
C LEU A 143 10.68 -1.27 -4.71
N LEU A 144 11.45 -0.30 -4.22
CA LEU A 144 11.07 1.11 -4.24
C LEU A 144 11.65 1.80 -5.48
N VAL A 145 10.79 2.27 -6.39
CA VAL A 145 11.19 2.93 -7.64
C VAL A 145 10.66 4.36 -7.67
N GLY A 146 11.49 5.31 -8.10
CA GLY A 146 11.12 6.72 -8.29
C GLY A 146 12.35 7.63 -8.27
N GLU A 147 12.18 8.91 -8.57
CA GLU A 147 13.26 9.91 -8.64
C GLU A 147 14.00 10.08 -7.30
N THR A 148 15.29 10.45 -7.32
CA THR A 148 16.04 10.74 -6.09
C THR A 148 15.39 11.91 -5.34
N GLY A 149 15.44 11.89 -4.01
CA GLY A 149 14.85 12.95 -3.18
C GLY A 149 13.36 12.79 -2.83
N CYS A 150 12.62 11.82 -3.39
CA CYS A 150 11.20 11.60 -3.03
C CYS A 150 10.97 10.86 -1.70
N GLY A 151 11.90 10.92 -0.74
CA GLY A 151 11.73 10.31 0.59
C GLY A 151 11.88 8.78 0.69
N LYS A 152 12.28 8.08 -0.40
CA LYS A 152 12.49 6.62 -0.38
C LYS A 152 13.54 6.19 0.66
N THR A 153 14.70 6.86 0.68
CA THR A 153 15.77 6.56 1.65
C THR A 153 15.32 6.86 3.07
N THR A 154 14.62 7.97 3.28
CA THR A 154 14.09 8.40 4.57
C THR A 154 13.11 7.40 5.19
N VAL A 155 12.32 6.68 4.39
CA VAL A 155 11.39 5.66 4.90
C VAL A 155 12.09 4.37 5.33
N ILE A 156 13.29 4.10 4.80
CA ILE A 156 14.04 2.88 5.12
C ILE A 156 15.00 3.07 6.31
N GLN A 157 15.51 4.29 6.49
CA GLN A 157 16.43 4.66 7.58
C GLN A 157 15.76 4.61 8.95
#